data_AF-A0A8J6XYR3-F1
#
_entry.id   AF-A0A8J6XYR3-F1
#
_cell.length_a   1.000
_cell.length_b   1.000
_cell.length_c   1.000
_cell.angle_alpha   90.00
_cell.angle_beta   90.00
_cell.angle_gamma   90.00
#
_symmetry.space_group_name_H-M   'P 1'
#
loop_
_entity.id
_entity.type
_entity.pdbx_description
1 polymer ?
#
loop_
_entity_poly.entity_id
_entity_poly.type
_entity_poly.pdbx_seq_one_letter_code
_entity_poly.pdbx_strand_id
1 'polypeptide(L)'
;MAILRRTRFALFFLILLWAGTIPLLAQVPGEVSGVQLDGTGTISWDTHENQGQAGGTQAVLLSWLSYGMRSLRIVLSGAATNEPRNYGSIWNKTVVTTLSEFGRTSRENGSFGTDHANASCLFLEGGGVNGGVYNCDPSTWPAGVQFGIDGRYLMERTDFRAVFWELLRDHMGASPATVDDVFPGYTSLNLGAQELGLIQP
;
A
#
# COMPACT_ATOMS: atom_id res chain seq x y z
N MET A 1 -20.07 -3.23 1.10
CA MET A 1 -19.59 -4.02 2.26
C MET A 1 -18.55 -3.18 2.98
N ALA A 2 -18.93 -2.57 4.09
CA ALA A 2 -18.11 -1.65 4.86
C ALA A 2 -17.61 -2.35 6.13
N ILE A 3 -16.30 -2.58 6.23
CA ILE A 3 -15.65 -2.91 7.51
C ILE A 3 -14.36 -2.09 7.62
N LEU A 4 -14.54 -0.83 8.01
CA LEU A 4 -13.54 -0.03 8.72
C LEU A 4 -14.28 0.56 9.93
N ARG A 5 -14.59 -0.28 10.92
CA ARG A 5 -15.07 0.19 12.22
C ARG A 5 -13.88 0.25 13.17
N ARG A 6 -13.59 1.48 13.60
CA ARG A 6 -12.58 1.96 14.55
C ARG A 6 -12.27 0.98 15.69
N THR A 7 -10.98 0.81 16.01
CA THR A 7 -10.46 0.98 17.39
C THR A 7 -8.93 1.00 17.51
N ARG A 8 -8.14 0.83 16.44
CA ARG A 8 -6.69 1.10 16.45
C ARG A 8 -6.26 1.65 15.09
N PHE A 9 -5.49 2.73 15.09
CA PHE A 9 -4.95 3.33 13.89
C PHE A 9 -3.85 2.42 13.30
N ALA A 10 -3.87 2.14 11.99
CA ALA A 10 -3.15 1.02 11.41
C ALA A 10 -2.58 1.29 10.00
N LEU A 11 -1.37 0.76 9.77
CA LEU A 11 -0.87 0.46 8.43
C LEU A 11 -1.47 -0.88 8.00
N PHE A 12 -2.24 -0.86 6.91
CA PHE A 12 -2.89 -2.04 6.37
C PHE A 12 -2.04 -2.64 5.25
N PHE A 13 -1.87 -3.96 5.28
CA PHE A 13 -1.46 -4.72 4.10
C PHE A 13 -2.72 -5.26 3.46
N LEU A 14 -2.92 -4.93 2.19
CA LEU A 14 -3.89 -5.60 1.36
C LEU A 14 -3.17 -6.64 0.52
N ILE A 15 -3.47 -7.92 0.76
CA ILE A 15 -3.01 -9.01 -0.09
C ILE A 15 -4.14 -9.32 -1.07
N LEU A 16 -3.87 -9.09 -2.35
CA LEU A 16 -4.79 -9.37 -3.45
C LEU A 16 -4.31 -10.60 -4.21
N LEU A 17 -5.11 -11.67 -4.15
CA LEU A 17 -4.87 -12.94 -4.84
C LEU A 17 -5.74 -13.04 -6.10
N TRP A 18 -5.15 -13.49 -7.20
CA TRP A 18 -5.90 -13.77 -8.43
C TRP A 18 -6.84 -14.98 -8.26
N ALA A 19 -8.05 -14.89 -8.81
CA ALA A 19 -9.09 -15.92 -8.70
C ALA A 19 -8.74 -17.17 -9.52
N GLY A 20 -8.05 -18.13 -8.91
CA GLY A 20 -7.73 -19.42 -9.53
C GLY A 20 -6.96 -20.37 -8.60
N THR A 21 -7.73 -21.03 -7.71
CA THR A 21 -7.43 -22.26 -6.93
C THR A 21 -6.17 -22.28 -6.03
N ILE A 22 -6.36 -22.07 -4.71
CA ILE A 22 -5.49 -22.58 -3.63
C ILE A 22 -6.37 -23.11 -2.47
N PRO A 23 -6.27 -24.40 -2.07
CA PRO A 23 -7.08 -25.02 -1.00
C PRO A 23 -6.87 -24.48 0.43
N LEU A 24 -5.91 -23.59 0.68
CA LEU A 24 -5.59 -23.08 2.02
C LEU A 24 -6.42 -21.85 2.43
N LEU A 25 -7.19 -21.29 1.49
CA LEU A 25 -8.16 -20.18 1.66
C LEU A 25 -9.50 -20.49 0.95
N ALA A 26 -9.73 -21.75 0.57
CA ALA A 26 -10.68 -22.16 -0.48
C ALA A 26 -12.18 -22.17 -0.10
N GLN A 27 -12.69 -21.19 0.64
CA GLN A 27 -14.14 -21.05 0.83
C GLN A 27 -14.74 -19.72 0.39
N VAL A 28 -13.98 -18.78 -0.20
CA VAL A 28 -14.57 -17.57 -0.76
C VAL A 28 -13.93 -17.20 -2.12
N PRO A 29 -14.68 -17.14 -3.22
CA PRO A 29 -14.19 -16.56 -4.48
C PRO A 29 -13.92 -15.06 -4.28
N GLY A 30 -12.70 -14.59 -4.59
CA GLY A 30 -12.32 -13.18 -4.49
C GLY A 30 -11.99 -12.70 -3.07
N GLU A 31 -11.14 -13.44 -2.34
CA GLU A 31 -10.76 -13.05 -0.99
C GLU A 31 -9.70 -11.93 -1.01
N VAL A 32 -10.10 -10.77 -0.50
CA VAL A 32 -9.20 -9.69 -0.12
C VAL A 32 -8.86 -9.87 1.35
N SER A 33 -7.67 -10.38 1.64
CA SER A 33 -7.22 -10.60 3.01
C SER A 33 -6.38 -9.41 3.45
N GLY A 34 -6.91 -8.63 4.39
CA GLY A 34 -6.19 -7.56 5.06
C GLY A 34 -5.38 -8.11 6.23
N VAL A 35 -4.07 -7.86 6.25
CA VAL A 35 -3.23 -8.12 7.43
C VAL A 35 -2.86 -6.77 8.04
N GLN A 36 -3.29 -6.52 9.28
CA GLN A 36 -2.82 -5.37 10.04
C GLN A 36 -1.44 -5.69 10.62
N LEU A 37 -0.43 -4.89 10.28
CA LEU A 37 0.85 -4.95 11.00
C LEU A 37 0.79 -4.00 12.18
N ASP A 38 0.37 -4.53 13.32
CA ASP A 38 0.68 -3.91 14.61
C ASP A 38 2.15 -4.21 14.93
N GLY A 39 2.97 -3.18 15.09
CA GLY A 39 4.39 -3.33 15.40
C GLY A 39 4.59 -4.06 16.73
N THR A 40 4.79 -5.39 16.70
CA THR A 40 5.11 -6.32 17.79
C THR A 40 4.42 -6.08 19.16
N GLY A 41 3.33 -5.31 19.21
CA GLY A 41 2.63 -4.90 20.43
C GLY A 41 3.34 -3.82 21.29
N THR A 42 4.52 -3.31 20.91
CA THR A 42 5.30 -2.37 21.75
C THR A 42 5.46 -0.97 21.15
N ILE A 43 5.28 -0.80 19.83
CA ILE A 43 5.43 0.49 19.14
C ILE A 43 4.27 0.68 18.15
N SER A 44 3.51 1.77 18.33
CA SER A 44 2.40 2.15 17.45
C SER A 44 2.89 2.86 16.19
N TRP A 45 2.16 2.73 15.07
CA TRP A 45 2.37 3.55 13.86
C TRP A 45 1.94 5.01 14.05
N ASP A 46 1.13 5.28 15.06
CA ASP A 46 0.65 6.60 15.43
C ASP A 46 1.63 7.34 16.34
N THR A 47 2.79 7.70 15.79
CA THR A 47 3.83 8.46 16.50
C THR A 47 3.72 9.96 16.18
N HIS A 48 4.00 10.83 17.15
CA HIS A 48 3.92 12.29 16.97
C HIS A 48 5.08 13.06 17.60
N GLU A 49 5.87 12.41 18.44
CA GLU A 49 6.88 13.05 19.27
C GLU A 49 8.17 12.24 19.21
N ASN A 50 9.32 12.92 19.25
CA ASN A 50 10.64 12.31 19.32
C ASN A 50 10.84 11.13 18.34
N GLN A 51 10.45 11.30 17.07
CA GLN A 51 10.53 10.24 16.05
C GLN A 51 11.97 9.85 15.70
N GLY A 52 12.97 10.64 16.11
CA GLY A 52 14.40 10.36 16.04
C GLY A 52 14.97 10.30 14.62
N GLN A 53 14.32 11.03 13.69
CA GLN A 53 14.81 11.26 12.32
C GLN A 53 15.17 9.93 11.60
N ALA A 54 16.38 9.82 11.05
CA ALA A 54 16.80 8.67 10.26
C ALA A 54 17.10 7.38 11.06
N GLY A 55 17.21 7.47 12.39
CA GLY A 55 17.59 6.34 13.25
C GLY A 55 16.62 6.02 14.39
N GLY A 56 15.52 6.76 14.50
CA GLY A 56 14.59 6.65 15.61
C GLY A 56 13.40 5.73 15.36
N THR A 57 12.35 5.91 16.16
CA THR A 57 11.14 5.10 16.18
C THR A 57 10.53 4.91 14.79
N GLN A 58 10.46 5.97 13.97
CA GLN A 58 9.89 5.87 12.64
C GLN A 58 10.75 5.01 11.70
N ALA A 59 12.08 5.10 11.79
CA ALA A 59 13.00 4.28 11.01
C ALA A 59 12.91 2.79 11.41
N VAL A 60 12.72 2.50 12.70
CA VAL A 60 12.48 1.14 13.21
C VAL A 60 11.19 0.57 12.64
N LEU A 61 10.09 1.34 12.67
CA LEU A 61 8.81 0.94 12.09
C LEU A 61 8.93 0.64 10.59
N LEU A 62 9.59 1.52 9.82
CA LEU A 62 9.84 1.29 8.39
C LEU A 62 10.71 0.05 8.13
N SER A 63 11.63 -0.28 9.05
CA SER A 63 12.41 -1.52 8.97
C SER A 63 11.51 -2.75 9.16
N TRP A 64 10.55 -2.70 10.07
CA TRP A 64 9.57 -3.78 10.25
C TRP A 64 8.64 -3.96 9.06
N LEU A 65 8.19 -2.86 8.45
CA LEU A 65 7.46 -2.89 7.18
C LEU A 65 8.28 -3.62 6.10
N SER A 66 9.55 -3.24 5.94
CA SER A 66 10.47 -3.87 4.98
C SER A 66 10.66 -5.36 5.25
N TYR A 67 10.86 -5.76 6.51
CA TYR A 67 10.95 -7.18 6.88
C TYR A 67 9.65 -7.94 6.64
N GLY A 68 8.49 -7.33 6.91
CA GLY A 68 7.18 -7.92 6.64
C GLY A 68 6.97 -8.20 5.15
N MET A 69 7.17 -7.18 4.29
CA MET A 69 7.11 -7.32 2.83
C MET A 69 8.06 -8.40 2.31
N ARG A 70 9.33 -8.35 2.73
CA ARG A 70 10.33 -9.37 2.38
C ARG A 70 9.90 -10.77 2.80
N SER A 71 9.32 -10.93 3.99
CA SER A 71 8.89 -12.23 4.51
C SER A 71 7.74 -12.79 3.69
N LEU A 72 6.76 -11.96 3.31
CA LEU A 72 5.68 -12.33 2.39
C LEU A 72 6.24 -12.80 1.06
N ARG A 73 7.17 -12.05 0.45
CA ARG A 73 7.81 -12.47 -0.81
C ARG A 73 8.52 -13.83 -0.67
N ILE A 74 9.32 -14.03 0.37
CA ILE A 74 10.07 -15.30 0.55
C ILE A 74 9.10 -16.48 0.69
N VAL A 75 8.03 -16.33 1.46
CA VAL A 75 7.01 -17.38 1.66
C VAL A 75 6.22 -17.64 0.37
N LEU A 76 5.70 -16.60 -0.27
CA LEU A 76 4.80 -16.71 -1.43
C LEU A 76 5.52 -17.10 -2.73
N SER A 77 6.82 -16.82 -2.83
CA SER A 77 7.66 -17.30 -3.95
C SER A 77 8.11 -18.74 -3.78
N GLY A 78 7.92 -19.35 -2.61
CA GLY A 78 8.47 -20.67 -2.28
C GLY A 78 9.98 -20.65 -1.98
N ALA A 79 10.63 -19.47 -1.99
CA ALA A 79 12.06 -19.34 -1.71
C ALA A 79 12.45 -19.78 -0.29
N ALA A 80 11.49 -19.78 0.64
CA ALA A 80 11.69 -20.25 2.02
C ALA A 80 11.82 -21.78 2.11
N THR A 81 11.47 -22.53 1.07
CA THR A 81 11.13 -23.94 1.23
C THR A 81 11.96 -24.87 0.36
N ASN A 82 12.72 -25.77 0.99
CA ASN A 82 13.09 -27.07 0.41
C ASN A 82 11.89 -28.06 0.47
N GLU A 83 10.65 -27.55 0.45
CA GLU A 83 9.45 -28.35 0.74
C GLU A 83 8.95 -29.12 -0.48
N PRO A 84 8.60 -30.41 -0.32
CA PRO A 84 8.07 -31.26 -1.39
C PRO A 84 6.62 -30.91 -1.78
N ARG A 85 5.97 -29.95 -1.10
CA ARG A 85 4.59 -29.55 -1.38
C ARG A 85 4.40 -28.82 -2.71
N ASN A 86 5.50 -28.51 -3.41
CA ASN A 86 5.50 -27.91 -4.75
C ASN A 86 4.47 -26.78 -4.84
N TYR A 87 4.50 -25.87 -3.84
CA TYR A 87 3.82 -24.59 -3.93
C TYR A 87 4.51 -23.83 -5.06
N GLY A 88 4.23 -24.19 -6.32
CA GLY A 88 4.70 -23.46 -7.47
C GLY A 88 4.44 -21.99 -7.20
N SER A 89 5.46 -21.16 -7.39
CA SER A 89 5.47 -19.74 -7.00
C SER A 89 4.09 -19.09 -7.20
N ILE A 90 3.35 -18.87 -6.10
CA ILE A 90 2.07 -18.14 -6.14
C ILE A 90 2.29 -16.63 -6.19
N TRP A 91 3.55 -16.22 -6.03
CA TRP A 91 4.02 -14.85 -6.20
C TRP A 91 3.56 -14.21 -7.50
N ASN A 92 3.57 -14.95 -8.61
CA ASN A 92 3.12 -14.44 -9.92
C ASN A 92 1.63 -14.09 -9.96
N LYS A 93 0.85 -14.57 -8.98
CA LYS A 93 -0.59 -14.32 -8.83
C LYS A 93 -0.92 -13.47 -7.61
N THR A 94 0.09 -12.90 -6.96
CA THR A 94 -0.08 -12.13 -5.72
C THR A 94 0.44 -10.72 -5.90
N VAL A 95 -0.35 -9.74 -5.45
CA VAL A 95 0.11 -8.39 -5.18
C VAL A 95 -0.11 -8.09 -3.70
N VAL A 96 0.93 -7.59 -3.06
CA VAL A 96 0.93 -7.05 -1.72
C VAL A 96 1.05 -5.54 -1.84
N THR A 97 0.10 -4.80 -1.26
CA THR A 97 0.19 -3.34 -1.18
C THR A 97 0.00 -2.85 0.25
N THR A 98 0.62 -1.73 0.58
CA THR A 98 0.38 -1.01 1.83
C THR A 98 -0.70 0.04 1.64
N LEU A 99 -1.44 0.39 2.69
CA LEU A 99 -2.28 1.59 2.76
C LEU A 99 -2.27 2.13 4.18
N SER A 100 -2.16 3.45 4.32
CA SER A 100 -2.27 4.15 5.61
C SER A 100 -3.50 5.03 5.59
N GLU A 101 -4.17 5.15 6.73
CA GLU A 101 -5.33 6.04 6.87
C GLU A 101 -4.94 7.53 7.00
N PHE A 102 -3.67 7.79 7.33
CA PHE A 102 -3.08 9.12 7.34
C PHE A 102 -1.69 9.12 6.70
N GLY A 103 -1.34 10.25 6.11
CA GLY A 103 0.01 10.66 5.78
C GLY A 103 0.72 11.38 6.92
N ARG A 104 1.92 11.89 6.66
CA ARG A 104 2.71 12.69 7.62
C ARG A 104 3.01 14.07 7.08
N THR A 105 3.03 15.08 7.95
CA THR A 105 3.45 16.43 7.55
C THR A 105 4.89 16.42 7.07
N SER A 106 5.20 17.16 6.01
CA SER A 106 6.57 17.26 5.48
C SER A 106 7.48 18.10 6.35
N ARG A 107 6.90 18.97 7.18
CA ARG A 107 7.60 19.76 8.18
C ARG A 107 7.46 19.13 9.57
N GLU A 108 8.57 19.09 10.31
CA GLU A 108 8.62 18.69 11.71
C GLU A 108 7.73 19.60 12.59
N ASN A 109 7.07 19.00 13.59
CA ASN A 109 6.29 19.70 14.61
C ASN A 109 7.16 20.17 15.79
N GLY A 110 6.56 20.86 16.77
CA GLY A 110 7.29 21.38 17.93
C GLY A 110 7.81 20.33 18.91
N SER A 111 7.48 19.05 18.71
CA SER A 111 7.80 17.93 19.60
C SER A 111 8.80 16.94 18.98
N PHE A 112 9.58 17.40 17.99
CA PHE A 112 10.55 16.56 17.26
C PHE A 112 9.91 15.34 16.57
N GLY A 113 8.71 15.53 16.02
CA GLY A 113 7.96 14.52 15.26
C GLY A 113 7.15 15.13 14.12
N THR A 114 6.14 14.41 13.64
CA THR A 114 5.27 14.82 12.52
C THR A 114 3.81 14.60 12.87
N ASP A 115 2.94 15.47 12.34
CA ASP A 115 1.49 15.37 12.56
C ASP A 115 0.83 14.55 11.44
N HIS A 116 -0.44 14.22 11.63
CA HIS A 116 -1.25 13.61 10.58
C HIS A 116 -1.37 14.56 9.38
N ALA A 117 -1.32 13.98 8.18
CA ALA A 117 -1.53 14.65 6.91
C ALA A 117 -2.30 13.71 5.96
N ASN A 118 -2.48 14.12 4.71
CA ASN A 118 -3.15 13.31 3.70
C ASN A 118 -2.17 12.54 2.80
N ALA A 119 -1.10 13.20 2.36
CA ALA A 119 -0.15 12.61 1.42
C ALA A 119 0.74 11.56 2.10
N SER A 120 0.84 10.38 1.48
CA SER A 120 1.65 9.25 1.95
C SER A 120 2.25 8.49 0.76
N CYS A 121 3.04 7.46 1.05
CA CYS A 121 3.57 6.52 0.06
C CYS A 121 2.79 5.21 0.12
N LEU A 122 2.53 4.62 -1.06
CA LEU A 122 2.03 3.26 -1.21
C LEU A 122 3.20 2.39 -1.68
N PHE A 123 3.45 1.27 -1.01
CA PHE A 123 4.41 0.27 -1.44
C PHE A 123 3.66 -0.90 -2.06
N LEU A 124 4.08 -1.30 -3.26
CA LEU A 124 3.53 -2.46 -3.98
C LEU A 124 4.65 -3.48 -4.23
N GLU A 125 4.33 -4.75 -4.05
CA GLU A 125 5.23 -5.87 -4.32
C GLU A 125 4.44 -7.07 -4.84
N GLY A 126 4.91 -7.73 -5.89
CA GLY A 126 4.20 -8.87 -6.47
C GLY A 126 4.88 -9.35 -7.75
N GLY A 127 4.54 -10.56 -8.21
CA GLY A 127 5.15 -11.11 -9.42
C GLY A 127 4.67 -10.45 -10.71
N GLY A 128 3.47 -9.85 -10.71
CA GLY A 128 2.93 -9.06 -11.82
C GLY A 128 3.13 -7.55 -11.67
N VAL A 129 3.92 -7.08 -10.70
CA VAL A 129 4.14 -5.64 -10.48
C VAL A 129 5.28 -5.13 -11.35
N ASN A 130 5.03 -4.06 -12.11
CA ASN A 130 6.08 -3.27 -12.77
C ASN A 130 6.84 -2.45 -11.72
N GLY A 131 8.00 -2.97 -11.31
CA GLY A 131 8.86 -2.32 -10.33
C GLY A 131 9.32 -0.93 -10.76
N GLY A 132 9.39 0.00 -9.81
CA GLY A 132 9.82 1.36 -10.06
C GLY A 132 9.42 2.29 -8.92
N VAL A 133 9.82 3.56 -9.04
CA VAL A 133 9.31 4.63 -8.17
C VAL A 133 8.51 5.57 -9.06
N TYR A 134 7.20 5.67 -8.77
CA TYR A 134 6.27 6.44 -9.57
C TYR A 134 6.11 7.84 -8.98
N ASN A 135 5.93 8.84 -9.84
CA ASN A 135 5.76 10.25 -9.45
C ASN A 135 6.93 10.85 -8.64
N CYS A 136 8.13 10.29 -8.77
CA CYS A 136 9.31 10.73 -8.05
C CYS A 136 10.26 11.66 -8.82
N ASP A 137 9.88 12.10 -10.02
CA ASP A 137 10.70 13.02 -10.82
C ASP A 137 10.49 14.47 -10.33
N PRO A 138 11.48 15.09 -9.64
CA PRO A 138 11.33 16.43 -9.11
C PRO A 138 11.17 17.50 -10.20
N SER A 139 11.58 17.22 -11.45
CA SER A 139 11.38 18.15 -12.57
C SER A 139 9.91 18.29 -12.97
N THR A 140 9.08 17.31 -12.63
CA THR A 140 7.63 17.31 -12.89
C THR A 140 6.83 17.90 -11.72
N TRP A 141 7.50 18.26 -10.62
CA TRP A 141 6.84 18.72 -9.41
C TRP A 141 6.53 20.21 -9.48
N PRO A 142 5.29 20.63 -9.18
CA PRO A 142 4.97 22.04 -9.02
C PRO A 142 5.87 22.68 -7.97
N ALA A 143 6.22 23.95 -8.17
CA ALA A 143 6.98 24.72 -7.19
C ALA A 143 6.27 24.69 -5.83
N GLY A 144 7.02 24.36 -4.77
CA GLY A 144 6.50 24.30 -3.42
C GLY A 144 5.75 23.02 -3.05
N VAL A 145 5.68 21.98 -3.90
CA VAL A 145 4.89 20.75 -3.62
C VAL A 145 5.07 20.18 -2.19
N GLN A 146 6.29 20.21 -1.64
CA GLN A 146 6.61 19.65 -0.32
C GLN A 146 6.00 20.46 0.84
N PHE A 147 5.76 21.75 0.65
CA PHE A 147 5.25 22.66 1.68
C PHE A 147 4.10 23.52 1.16
N GLY A 148 3.47 23.11 0.05
CA GLY A 148 2.64 23.97 -0.78
C GLY A 148 1.27 24.23 -0.18
N ILE A 149 0.83 23.33 0.70
CA ILE A 149 -0.39 23.48 1.48
C ILE A 149 0.02 24.04 2.84
N ASP A 150 -0.40 25.27 3.10
CA ASP A 150 -0.19 26.03 4.35
C ASP A 150 1.26 26.07 4.87
N GLY A 151 2.27 25.91 4.01
CA GLY A 151 3.69 25.93 4.41
C GLY A 151 4.15 24.68 5.17
N ARG A 152 3.37 23.59 5.15
CA ARG A 152 3.55 22.45 6.06
C ARG A 152 3.30 21.08 5.45
N TYR A 153 2.37 20.96 4.51
CA TYR A 153 1.96 19.65 3.98
C TYR A 153 2.44 19.43 2.55
N LEU A 154 2.76 18.15 2.27
CA LEU A 154 2.96 17.67 0.91
C LEU A 154 1.62 17.62 0.18
N MET A 155 1.59 18.18 -1.02
CA MET A 155 0.43 18.05 -1.92
C MET A 155 0.32 16.64 -2.48
N GLU A 156 -0.89 16.09 -2.50
CA GLU A 156 -1.19 14.78 -3.07
C GLU A 156 -0.95 14.79 -4.59
N ARG A 157 -0.14 13.85 -5.08
CA ARG A 157 0.21 13.73 -6.51
C ARG A 157 -0.54 12.62 -7.23
N THR A 158 -0.98 11.62 -6.46
CA THR A 158 -1.66 10.43 -6.97
C THR A 158 -2.79 10.11 -6.03
N ASP A 159 -3.99 9.98 -6.58
CA ASP A 159 -5.11 9.46 -5.82
C ASP A 159 -4.89 7.96 -5.60
N PHE A 160 -4.91 7.50 -4.34
CA PHE A 160 -4.69 6.09 -4.02
C PHE A 160 -5.70 5.17 -4.73
N ARG A 161 -6.89 5.68 -5.05
CA ARG A 161 -7.90 4.91 -5.79
C ARG A 161 -7.41 4.51 -7.18
N ALA A 162 -6.52 5.30 -7.80
CA ALA A 162 -5.95 4.93 -9.10
C ALA A 162 -5.07 3.68 -9.02
N VAL A 163 -4.30 3.56 -7.94
CA VAL A 163 -3.53 2.35 -7.64
C VAL A 163 -4.46 1.15 -7.50
N PHE A 164 -5.48 1.23 -6.62
CA PHE A 164 -6.39 0.10 -6.43
C PHE A 164 -7.25 -0.21 -7.65
N TRP A 165 -7.52 0.77 -8.50
CA TRP A 165 -8.27 0.55 -9.72
C TRP A 165 -7.48 -0.34 -10.70
N GLU A 166 -6.19 -0.06 -10.94
CA GLU A 166 -5.31 -0.95 -11.70
C GLU A 166 -5.17 -2.33 -11.06
N LEU A 167 -5.02 -2.40 -9.73
CA LEU A 167 -4.93 -3.69 -9.04
C LEU A 167 -6.20 -4.53 -9.22
N LEU A 168 -7.39 -3.93 -9.14
CA LEU A 168 -8.65 -4.64 -9.30
C LEU A 168 -8.89 -5.02 -10.77
N ARG A 169 -8.64 -4.11 -11.71
CA ARG A 169 -8.86 -4.36 -13.14
C ARG A 169 -7.83 -5.32 -13.71
N ASP A 170 -6.55 -4.98 -13.58
CA ASP A 170 -5.47 -5.63 -14.32
C ASP A 170 -4.93 -6.86 -13.59
N HIS A 171 -4.77 -6.78 -12.26
CA HIS A 171 -4.31 -7.94 -11.49
C HIS A 171 -5.43 -8.90 -11.11
N MET A 172 -6.62 -8.40 -10.75
CA MET A 172 -7.75 -9.27 -10.37
C MET A 172 -8.73 -9.59 -11.52
N GLY A 173 -8.62 -8.92 -12.67
CA GLY A 173 -9.51 -9.15 -13.82
C GLY A 173 -10.92 -8.61 -13.63
N ALA A 174 -11.13 -7.66 -12.71
CA ALA A 174 -12.44 -7.06 -12.49
C ALA A 174 -12.85 -6.18 -13.68
N SER A 175 -14.13 -6.23 -14.05
CA SER A 175 -14.65 -5.32 -15.08
C SER A 175 -14.62 -3.87 -14.59
N PRO A 176 -14.45 -2.86 -15.46
CA PRO A 176 -14.48 -1.45 -15.06
C PRO A 176 -15.74 -1.08 -14.25
N ALA A 177 -16.90 -1.63 -14.60
CA ALA A 177 -18.14 -1.42 -13.86
C ALA A 177 -18.06 -1.95 -12.42
N THR A 178 -17.46 -3.14 -12.22
CA THR A 178 -17.23 -3.71 -10.90
C THR A 178 -16.27 -2.85 -10.06
N VAL A 179 -15.23 -2.30 -10.69
CA VAL A 179 -14.29 -1.43 -9.97
C VAL A 179 -14.94 -0.08 -9.60
N ASP A 180 -15.79 0.47 -10.48
CA ASP A 180 -16.57 1.68 -10.20
C ASP A 180 -17.59 1.48 -9.06
N ASP A 181 -18.13 0.27 -8.88
CA ASP A 181 -18.97 -0.05 -7.71
C ASP A 181 -18.19 0.00 -6.39
N VAL A 182 -16.90 -0.34 -6.41
CA VAL A 182 -15.99 -0.28 -5.25
C VAL A 182 -15.54 1.15 -4.98
N PHE A 183 -15.24 1.92 -6.03
CA PHE A 183 -14.85 3.33 -5.96
C PHE A 183 -15.82 4.22 -6.76
N PRO A 184 -17.02 4.49 -6.22
CA PRO A 184 -18.01 5.30 -6.90
C PRO A 184 -17.45 6.64 -7.36
N GLY A 185 -17.62 6.90 -8.66
CA GLY A 185 -17.21 8.15 -9.28
C GLY A 185 -15.77 8.18 -9.79
N TYR A 186 -14.96 7.13 -9.65
CA TYR A 186 -13.58 7.10 -10.14
C TYR A 186 -13.49 7.43 -11.64
N THR A 187 -14.25 6.73 -12.49
CA THR A 187 -14.32 7.02 -13.93
C THR A 187 -14.91 8.42 -14.20
N SER A 188 -15.97 8.81 -13.48
CA SER A 188 -16.65 10.10 -13.71
C SER A 188 -15.81 11.32 -13.33
N LEU A 189 -14.91 11.17 -12.36
CA LEU A 189 -13.95 12.19 -11.93
C LEU A 189 -12.69 12.19 -12.82
N ASN A 190 -12.65 11.35 -13.85
CA ASN A 190 -11.52 11.14 -14.75
C ASN A 190 -10.22 10.79 -14.01
N LEU A 191 -10.32 10.12 -12.85
CA LEU A 191 -9.16 9.68 -12.08
C LEU A 191 -8.42 8.53 -12.78
N GLY A 192 -9.12 7.80 -13.66
CA GLY A 192 -8.60 6.73 -14.52
C GLY A 192 -7.79 7.19 -15.73
N ALA A 193 -7.71 8.50 -16.01
CA ALA A 193 -6.81 9.02 -17.04
C ALA A 193 -5.32 8.88 -16.67
N GLN A 194 -5.03 8.51 -15.42
CA GLN A 194 -3.70 8.26 -14.91
C GLN A 194 -3.45 6.75 -14.87
N GLU A 195 -3.31 6.12 -16.03
CA GLU A 195 -2.68 4.80 -16.11
C GLU A 195 -1.23 4.95 -15.63
N LEU A 196 -0.99 4.52 -14.40
CA LEU A 196 0.29 4.45 -13.73
C LEU A 196 1.14 3.32 -14.29
N GLY A 197 0.51 2.26 -14.83
CA GLY A 197 1.21 1.13 -15.44
C GLY A 197 1.90 0.24 -14.40
N LEU A 198 1.25 0.06 -13.24
CA LEU A 198 1.79 -0.68 -12.10
C LEU A 198 1.78 -2.19 -12.30
N ILE A 199 0.92 -2.70 -13.18
CA ILE A 199 0.69 -4.13 -13.38
C ILE A 199 1.09 -4.55 -14.79
N GLN A 200 1.71 -5.72 -14.89
CA GLN A 200 2.01 -6.39 -16.16
C GLN A 200 0.70 -6.94 -16.77
N PRO A 201 0.48 -6.74 -18.08
CA PRO A 201 -0.68 -7.28 -18.77
C PRO A 201 -0.70 -8.82 -18.85
#